data_AF-A0A4Z1IK36-F1
#
_entry.id   AF-A0A4Z1IK36-F1
#
_cell.length_a   1.000
_cell.length_b   1.000
_cell.length_c   1.000
_cell.angle_alpha   90.00
_cell.angle_beta   90.00
_cell.angle_gamma   90.00
#
_symmetry.space_group_name_H-M   'P 1'
#
loop_
_entity.id
_entity.type
_entity.pdbx_description
1 polymer ?
#
loop_
_entity_poly.entity_id
_entity_poly.type
_entity_poly.pdbx_seq_one_letter_code
_entity_poly.pdbx_strand_id
1 'polypeptide(L)'
;MASFDVNTTGDDVLKQFSQYAEGKTFVIIGPSENGIGAESAITLASAKPHKIILINPDIEVSFVVIDLLDNKSVRQAAEKIKTLTDKIDFIINNAGVMAVKHYATSVDVVESQFAANYLGNFLLTNLLVKEIVAAANMGRGARIVQVDSLGYQLGETNVEDINFKEKGITALICHPGVTLESKLLVNSSVDNESFADAYVLAIKRNDGNPLPPQNMVTLKQAAGVVLFTALNPSFRKAAPAFIVENAIYTETKEYTLNEETAEGLWKLSEKLVGETFVY
;
A
#
# COMPACT_ATOMS: atom_id res chain seq x y z
N MET A 1 -6.24 12.57 24.72
CA MET A 1 -6.30 12.42 23.25
C MET A 1 -7.47 11.52 22.93
N ALA A 2 -8.02 11.57 21.71
CA ALA A 2 -8.94 10.52 21.28
C ALA A 2 -8.21 9.17 21.28
N SER A 3 -8.89 8.10 21.70
CA SER A 3 -8.45 6.74 21.44
C SER A 3 -8.80 6.40 19.99
N PHE A 4 -7.83 5.86 19.26
CA PHE A 4 -8.04 5.32 17.93
C PHE A 4 -7.97 3.81 18.04
N ASP A 5 -9.03 3.13 17.60
CA ASP A 5 -9.18 1.68 17.59
C ASP A 5 -9.80 1.21 16.26
N VAL A 6 -10.12 -0.08 16.14
CA VAL A 6 -10.72 -0.70 14.94
C VAL A 6 -12.00 -0.02 14.43
N ASN A 7 -12.74 0.69 15.29
CA ASN A 7 -13.98 1.37 14.91
C ASN A 7 -13.77 2.74 14.23
N THR A 8 -12.55 3.28 14.29
CA THR A 8 -12.16 4.60 13.75
C THR A 8 -12.49 4.71 12.26
N THR A 9 -13.31 5.69 11.87
CA THR A 9 -13.51 6.01 10.45
C THR A 9 -12.46 7.01 9.94
N GLY A 10 -12.25 7.08 8.62
CA GLY A 10 -11.45 8.16 8.02
C GLY A 10 -11.95 9.56 8.40
N ASP A 11 -13.25 9.73 8.59
CA ASP A 11 -13.86 10.98 9.04
C ASP A 11 -13.39 11.34 10.48
N ASP A 12 -13.19 10.35 11.35
CA ASP A 12 -12.64 10.55 12.71
C ASP A 12 -11.15 10.89 12.71
N VAL A 13 -10.38 10.31 11.79
CA VAL A 13 -8.97 10.67 11.56
C VAL A 13 -8.87 12.15 11.16
N LEU A 14 -9.68 12.61 10.20
CA LEU A 14 -9.61 13.99 9.72
C LEU A 14 -10.08 15.04 10.74
N LYS A 15 -11.02 14.70 11.64
CA LYS A 15 -11.37 15.55 12.80
C LYS A 15 -10.15 15.88 13.68
N GLN A 16 -9.14 15.01 13.72
CA GLN A 16 -7.93 15.18 14.54
C GLN A 16 -6.67 15.59 13.75
N PHE A 17 -6.60 15.26 12.45
CA PHE A 17 -5.37 15.35 11.64
C PHE A 17 -5.51 16.12 10.31
N SER A 18 -6.64 16.78 10.04
CA SER A 18 -6.87 17.56 8.81
C SER A 18 -5.76 18.59 8.51
N GLN A 19 -5.15 19.19 9.53
CA GLN A 19 -3.99 20.10 9.41
C GLN A 19 -2.72 19.45 8.80
N TYR A 20 -2.67 18.12 8.69
CA TYR A 20 -1.60 17.40 7.99
C TYR A 20 -1.95 17.03 6.55
N ALA A 21 -3.20 17.23 6.13
CA ALA A 21 -3.68 17.07 4.75
C ALA A 21 -3.88 18.42 4.02
N GLU A 22 -4.29 19.48 4.73
CA GLU A 22 -4.52 20.81 4.15
C GLU A 22 -3.28 21.33 3.41
N GLY A 23 -3.45 21.76 2.16
CA GLY A 23 -2.34 22.30 1.35
C GLY A 23 -1.23 21.29 0.98
N LYS A 24 -1.52 19.99 1.00
CA LYS A 24 -0.60 18.91 0.57
C LYS A 24 -1.00 18.27 -0.77
N THR A 25 -0.03 17.65 -1.46
CA THR A 25 -0.24 16.87 -2.69
C THR A 25 -0.21 15.37 -2.40
N PHE A 26 -1.27 14.67 -2.80
CA PHE A 26 -1.46 13.23 -2.61
C PHE A 26 -1.54 12.48 -3.96
N VAL A 27 -0.96 11.28 -4.03
CA VAL A 27 -1.15 10.30 -5.10
C VAL A 27 -1.74 9.02 -4.49
N ILE A 28 -2.87 8.55 -5.01
CA ILE A 28 -3.56 7.34 -4.50
C ILE A 28 -3.77 6.35 -5.64
N ILE A 29 -3.25 5.14 -5.48
CA ILE A 29 -3.21 4.12 -6.54
C ILE A 29 -4.31 3.08 -6.28
N GLY A 30 -5.10 2.75 -7.30
CA GLY A 30 -6.30 1.92 -7.20
C GLY A 30 -7.53 2.55 -6.51
N PRO A 31 -7.90 3.83 -6.77
CA PRO A 31 -9.14 4.43 -6.24
C PRO A 31 -10.38 3.96 -7.03
N SER A 32 -10.54 2.65 -7.19
CA SER A 32 -11.69 2.03 -7.88
C SER A 32 -12.98 2.23 -7.09
N GLU A 33 -14.12 2.37 -7.77
CA GLU A 33 -15.43 2.63 -7.14
C GLU A 33 -15.79 1.53 -6.12
N ASN A 34 -16.15 1.94 -4.89
CA ASN A 34 -16.35 1.06 -3.71
C ASN A 34 -15.06 0.36 -3.20
N GLY A 35 -13.88 0.78 -3.62
CA GLY A 35 -12.59 0.32 -3.08
C GLY A 35 -12.09 1.22 -1.94
N ILE A 36 -11.17 0.68 -1.12
CA ILE A 36 -10.59 1.38 0.05
C ILE A 36 -9.89 2.68 -0.38
N GLY A 37 -9.20 2.68 -1.52
CA GLY A 37 -8.57 3.87 -2.10
C GLY A 37 -9.57 4.95 -2.53
N ALA A 38 -10.79 4.59 -2.92
CA ALA A 38 -11.84 5.55 -3.29
C ALA A 38 -12.48 6.19 -2.05
N GLU A 39 -12.79 5.41 -1.00
CA GLU A 39 -13.26 6.00 0.26
C GLU A 39 -12.17 6.89 0.88
N SER A 40 -10.90 6.42 0.91
CA SER A 40 -9.75 7.22 1.37
C SER A 40 -9.62 8.56 0.62
N ALA A 41 -9.87 8.54 -0.69
CA ALA A 41 -9.86 9.71 -1.56
C ALA A 41 -11.02 10.69 -1.26
N ILE A 42 -12.25 10.17 -1.18
CA ILE A 42 -13.47 10.94 -0.88
C ILE A 42 -13.35 11.59 0.50
N THR A 43 -12.90 10.84 1.50
CA THR A 43 -12.69 11.36 2.85
C THR A 43 -11.61 12.46 2.84
N LEU A 44 -10.44 12.23 2.24
CA LEU A 44 -9.35 13.23 2.16
C LEU A 44 -9.76 14.55 1.50
N ALA A 45 -10.63 14.54 0.50
CA ALA A 45 -11.09 15.76 -0.18
C ALA A 45 -11.72 16.77 0.81
N SER A 46 -12.39 16.29 1.86
CA SER A 46 -13.00 17.14 2.91
C SER A 46 -11.98 17.97 3.70
N ALA A 47 -10.71 17.56 3.75
CA ALA A 47 -9.64 18.23 4.49
C ALA A 47 -8.84 19.26 3.66
N LYS A 48 -9.35 19.68 2.50
CA LYS A 48 -8.77 20.72 1.63
C LYS A 48 -7.27 20.50 1.26
N PRO A 49 -6.86 19.30 0.81
CA PRO A 49 -5.54 19.14 0.21
C PRO A 49 -5.38 20.05 -1.02
N HIS A 50 -4.14 20.42 -1.34
CA HIS A 50 -3.85 21.25 -2.50
C HIS A 50 -4.23 20.55 -3.81
N LYS A 51 -3.93 19.25 -3.89
CA LYS A 51 -4.15 18.38 -5.04
C LYS A 51 -4.24 16.94 -4.55
N ILE A 52 -5.23 16.17 -4.99
CA ILE A 52 -5.15 14.71 -4.92
C ILE A 52 -5.25 14.21 -6.36
N ILE A 53 -4.23 13.48 -6.81
CA ILE A 53 -4.20 12.88 -8.15
C ILE A 53 -5.12 11.65 -8.10
N LEU A 54 -6.39 11.89 -8.44
CA LEU A 54 -7.55 11.01 -8.29
C LEU A 54 -8.32 10.79 -9.59
N ILE A 55 -9.33 9.94 -9.45
CA ILE A 55 -10.44 9.74 -10.36
C ILE A 55 -11.69 10.39 -9.70
N ASN A 56 -11.97 11.68 -10.03
CA ASN A 56 -13.16 12.52 -9.70
C ASN A 56 -13.12 13.42 -8.38
N PRO A 57 -14.00 14.43 -8.16
CA PRO A 57 -13.59 15.86 -8.12
C PRO A 57 -14.11 16.74 -6.95
N ASP A 58 -13.44 17.88 -6.70
CA ASP A 58 -13.93 19.17 -6.11
C ASP A 58 -12.72 20.04 -5.72
N ILE A 59 -11.70 19.36 -5.22
CA ILE A 59 -10.27 19.70 -5.22
C ILE A 59 -9.67 19.59 -6.64
N GLU A 60 -8.44 20.11 -6.87
CA GLU A 60 -7.75 19.84 -8.14
C GLU A 60 -7.44 18.34 -8.24
N VAL A 61 -8.06 17.70 -9.22
CA VAL A 61 -8.01 16.26 -9.43
C VAL A 61 -7.57 15.97 -10.86
N SER A 62 -6.57 15.10 -10.99
CA SER A 62 -6.02 14.67 -12.27
C SER A 62 -5.99 13.15 -12.36
N PHE A 63 -6.70 12.62 -13.34
CA PHE A 63 -6.79 11.19 -13.61
C PHE A 63 -5.52 10.75 -14.34
N VAL A 64 -4.87 9.70 -13.85
CA VAL A 64 -3.72 9.07 -14.52
C VAL A 64 -4.04 7.61 -14.73
N VAL A 65 -4.07 7.18 -16.00
CA VAL A 65 -4.23 5.77 -16.36
C VAL A 65 -2.93 5.04 -16.05
N ILE A 66 -3.04 3.91 -15.37
CA ILE A 66 -1.93 3.01 -15.03
C ILE A 66 -2.44 1.58 -15.06
N ASP A 67 -1.59 0.67 -15.54
CA ASP A 67 -1.72 -0.77 -15.35
C ASP A 67 -0.46 -1.24 -14.64
N LEU A 68 -0.61 -1.92 -13.50
CA LEU A 68 0.51 -2.43 -12.70
C LEU A 68 1.02 -3.79 -13.23
N LEU A 69 0.36 -4.35 -14.25
CA LEU A 69 0.81 -5.51 -15.02
C LEU A 69 1.59 -5.13 -16.30
N ASP A 70 1.89 -3.86 -16.53
CA ASP A 70 2.73 -3.39 -17.65
C ASP A 70 3.71 -2.30 -17.16
N ASN A 71 5.00 -2.63 -17.07
CA ASN A 71 6.04 -1.67 -16.67
C ASN A 71 6.07 -0.43 -17.58
N LYS A 72 5.67 -0.53 -18.86
CA LYS A 72 5.56 0.62 -19.78
C LYS A 72 4.40 1.53 -19.39
N SER A 73 3.26 0.96 -18.99
CA SER A 73 2.11 1.71 -18.47
C SER A 73 2.47 2.43 -17.16
N VAL A 74 3.16 1.76 -16.23
CA VAL A 74 3.71 2.39 -15.00
C VAL A 74 4.65 3.56 -15.32
N ARG A 75 5.55 3.40 -16.30
CA ARG A 75 6.47 4.46 -16.75
C ARG A 75 5.72 5.64 -17.37
N GLN A 76 4.69 5.39 -18.18
CA GLN A 76 3.84 6.43 -18.74
C GLN A 76 3.04 7.18 -17.66
N ALA A 77 2.55 6.47 -16.64
CA ALA A 77 1.88 7.06 -15.49
C ALA A 77 2.82 7.96 -14.67
N ALA A 78 4.05 7.50 -14.39
CA ALA A 78 5.06 8.29 -13.66
C ALA A 78 5.40 9.60 -14.38
N GLU A 79 5.69 9.56 -15.69
CA GLU A 79 5.94 10.77 -16.47
C GLU A 79 4.71 11.66 -16.55
N LYS A 80 3.49 11.10 -16.63
CA LYS A 80 2.27 11.90 -16.57
C LYS A 80 2.11 12.61 -15.23
N ILE A 81 2.41 11.96 -14.10
CA ILE A 81 2.37 12.57 -12.76
C ILE A 81 3.34 13.75 -12.65
N LYS A 82 4.55 13.65 -13.23
CA LYS A 82 5.53 14.75 -13.28
C LYS A 82 5.05 15.97 -14.07
N THR A 83 4.14 15.80 -15.04
CA THR A 83 3.47 16.95 -15.71
C THR A 83 2.40 17.63 -14.86
N LEU A 84 2.02 17.05 -13.71
CA LEU A 84 0.90 17.50 -12.86
C LEU A 84 1.38 18.09 -11.52
N THR A 85 2.55 17.66 -11.02
CA THR A 85 3.19 18.19 -9.81
C THR A 85 4.71 17.99 -9.85
N ASP A 86 5.45 18.93 -9.25
CA ASP A 86 6.89 18.79 -8.98
C ASP A 86 7.17 18.22 -7.58
N LYS A 87 6.12 17.98 -6.78
CA LYS A 87 6.18 17.58 -5.37
C LYS A 87 5.06 16.60 -4.99
N ILE A 88 5.39 15.57 -4.22
CA ILE A 88 4.43 14.58 -3.70
C ILE A 88 4.62 14.49 -2.18
N ASP A 89 3.68 15.03 -1.40
CA ASP A 89 3.72 14.92 0.06
C ASP A 89 3.33 13.51 0.52
N PHE A 90 2.45 12.81 -0.22
CA PHE A 90 2.01 11.45 0.11
C PHE A 90 1.80 10.60 -1.16
N ILE A 91 2.32 9.38 -1.16
CA ILE A 91 1.96 8.33 -2.11
C ILE A 91 1.35 7.14 -1.36
N ILE A 92 0.17 6.69 -1.79
CA ILE A 92 -0.60 5.60 -1.18
C ILE A 92 -0.74 4.48 -2.21
N ASN A 93 0.10 3.46 -2.04
CA ASN A 93 0.15 2.25 -2.84
C ASN A 93 -0.96 1.30 -2.31
N ASN A 94 -2.19 1.51 -2.79
CA ASN A 94 -3.39 0.81 -2.33
C ASN A 94 -3.89 -0.26 -3.31
N ALA A 95 -3.46 -0.24 -4.57
CA ALA A 95 -3.90 -1.23 -5.56
C ALA A 95 -3.29 -2.60 -5.31
N GLY A 96 -4.13 -3.63 -5.32
CA GLY A 96 -3.74 -5.03 -5.36
C GLY A 96 -4.87 -5.93 -5.84
N VAL A 97 -4.50 -7.13 -6.25
CA VAL A 97 -5.37 -8.27 -6.57
C VAL A 97 -5.08 -9.42 -5.63
N MET A 98 -6.07 -10.28 -5.37
CA MET A 98 -5.93 -11.37 -4.40
C MET A 98 -6.54 -12.67 -4.91
N ALA A 99 -5.78 -13.75 -4.80
CA ALA A 99 -6.17 -15.13 -5.12
C ALA A 99 -6.85 -15.28 -6.50
N VAL A 100 -6.17 -14.75 -7.52
CA VAL A 100 -6.64 -14.72 -8.91
C VAL A 100 -6.97 -16.12 -9.43
N LYS A 101 -8.11 -16.24 -10.13
CA LYS A 101 -8.71 -17.54 -10.49
C LYS A 101 -7.85 -18.44 -11.40
N HIS A 102 -6.96 -17.85 -12.18
CA HIS A 102 -6.02 -18.57 -13.03
C HIS A 102 -4.63 -17.95 -12.85
N TYR A 103 -3.59 -18.79 -12.83
CA TYR A 103 -2.21 -18.30 -12.89
C TYR A 103 -2.04 -17.46 -14.16
N ALA A 104 -1.54 -16.23 -13.98
CA ALA A 104 -1.28 -15.28 -15.05
C ALA A 104 0.05 -14.57 -14.78
N THR A 105 0.61 -13.99 -15.84
CA THR A 105 1.77 -13.10 -15.74
C THR A 105 1.42 -11.69 -16.18
N SER A 106 2.21 -10.72 -15.74
CA SER A 106 2.32 -9.40 -16.36
C SER A 106 2.79 -9.48 -17.82
N VAL A 107 2.72 -8.35 -18.52
CA VAL A 107 3.34 -8.14 -19.84
C VAL A 107 4.85 -8.44 -19.77
N ASP A 108 5.48 -8.10 -18.64
CA ASP A 108 6.89 -8.34 -18.32
C ASP A 108 7.20 -9.77 -17.81
N VAL A 109 6.25 -10.71 -17.92
CA VAL A 109 6.40 -12.14 -17.59
C VAL A 109 6.73 -12.42 -16.10
N VAL A 110 6.20 -11.59 -15.20
CA VAL A 110 6.24 -11.77 -13.73
C VAL A 110 4.88 -12.26 -13.24
N GLU A 111 4.79 -13.09 -12.19
CA GLU A 111 3.49 -13.56 -11.65
C GLU A 111 2.58 -12.37 -11.32
N SER A 112 1.30 -12.48 -11.70
CA SER A 112 0.32 -11.38 -11.68
C SER A 112 0.13 -10.66 -10.34
N GLN A 113 0.05 -11.36 -9.20
CA GLN A 113 -0.14 -10.74 -7.89
C GLN A 113 1.15 -10.08 -7.41
N PHE A 114 2.31 -10.74 -7.58
CA PHE A 114 3.60 -10.12 -7.28
C PHE A 114 3.87 -8.88 -8.16
N ALA A 115 3.50 -8.95 -9.45
CA ALA A 115 3.60 -7.82 -10.38
C ALA A 115 2.70 -6.66 -9.96
N ALA A 116 1.40 -6.89 -9.80
CA ALA A 116 0.42 -5.84 -9.53
C ALA A 116 0.53 -5.25 -8.11
N ASN A 117 0.66 -6.11 -7.09
CA ASN A 117 0.63 -5.68 -5.69
C ASN A 117 1.95 -5.05 -5.26
N TYR A 118 3.07 -5.55 -5.79
CA TYR A 118 4.40 -5.14 -5.36
C TYR A 118 5.23 -4.48 -6.48
N LEU A 119 5.52 -5.17 -7.58
CA LEU A 119 6.55 -4.71 -8.54
C LEU A 119 6.18 -3.41 -9.27
N GLY A 120 4.92 -3.27 -9.69
CA GLY A 120 4.43 -2.03 -10.32
C GLY A 120 4.42 -0.85 -9.34
N ASN A 121 4.07 -1.10 -8.07
CA ASN A 121 4.11 -0.09 -7.01
C ASN A 121 5.57 0.30 -6.65
N PHE A 122 6.50 -0.66 -6.64
CA PHE A 122 7.95 -0.43 -6.52
C PHE A 122 8.46 0.49 -7.64
N LEU A 123 8.17 0.14 -8.91
CA LEU A 123 8.60 0.91 -10.07
C LEU A 123 8.04 2.34 -10.04
N LEU A 124 6.74 2.50 -9.77
CA LEU A 124 6.09 3.80 -9.69
C LEU A 124 6.70 4.68 -8.60
N THR A 125 6.91 4.11 -7.40
CA THR A 125 7.47 4.85 -6.25
C THR A 125 8.89 5.33 -6.56
N ASN A 126 9.72 4.47 -7.16
CA ASN A 126 11.11 4.78 -7.52
C ASN A 126 11.24 5.80 -8.66
N LEU A 127 10.34 5.75 -9.66
CA LEU A 127 10.29 6.74 -10.73
C LEU A 127 9.84 8.13 -10.25
N LEU A 128 9.19 8.22 -9.08
CA LEU A 128 8.64 9.45 -8.48
C LEU A 128 9.40 9.93 -7.22
N VAL A 129 10.51 9.29 -6.85
CA VAL A 129 11.17 9.59 -5.57
C VAL A 129 11.75 11.00 -5.52
N LYS A 130 12.08 11.61 -6.67
CA LYS A 130 12.62 12.98 -6.73
C LYS A 130 11.59 14.00 -6.28
N GLU A 131 10.35 13.81 -6.71
CA GLU A 131 9.19 14.63 -6.36
C GLU A 131 8.76 14.40 -4.89
N ILE A 132 8.94 13.17 -4.37
CA ILE A 132 8.74 12.84 -2.95
C ILE A 132 9.82 13.51 -2.06
N VAL A 133 11.09 13.43 -2.45
CA VAL A 133 12.22 14.06 -1.75
C VAL A 133 12.11 15.60 -1.82
N ALA A 134 11.66 16.16 -2.94
CA ALA A 134 11.40 17.59 -3.07
C ALA A 134 10.35 18.09 -2.06
N ALA A 135 9.28 17.31 -1.80
CA ALA A 135 8.31 17.62 -0.75
C ALA A 135 8.88 17.43 0.66
N ALA A 136 9.64 16.36 0.89
CA ALA A 136 10.26 16.07 2.20
C ALA A 136 11.22 17.19 2.64
N ASN A 137 12.02 17.72 1.70
CA ASN A 137 12.98 18.79 1.93
C ASN A 137 12.35 20.16 2.25
N MET A 138 11.04 20.34 2.06
CA MET A 138 10.31 21.54 2.56
C MET A 138 10.07 21.52 4.08
N GLY A 139 10.69 20.61 4.84
CA GLY A 139 10.53 20.44 6.29
C GLY A 139 9.20 19.79 6.71
N ARG A 140 8.13 20.02 5.93
CA ARG A 140 6.79 19.44 6.10
C ARG A 140 6.78 17.90 6.09
N GLY A 141 7.80 17.28 5.49
CA GLY A 141 7.92 15.83 5.34
C GLY A 141 7.01 15.25 4.25
N ALA A 142 7.39 14.08 3.75
CA ALA A 142 6.59 13.26 2.83
C ALA A 142 6.49 11.82 3.35
N ARG A 143 5.57 11.00 2.82
CA ARG A 143 5.44 9.57 3.15
C ARG A 143 5.08 8.69 1.96
N ILE A 144 5.55 7.45 2.03
CA ILE A 144 5.07 6.31 1.24
C ILE A 144 4.23 5.45 2.20
N VAL A 145 3.02 5.09 1.80
CA VAL A 145 2.13 4.16 2.52
C VAL A 145 1.83 2.97 1.61
N GLN A 146 2.27 1.78 2.00
CA GLN A 146 1.89 0.51 1.39
C GLN A 146 0.64 -0.03 2.11
N VAL A 147 -0.40 -0.40 1.37
CA VAL A 147 -1.54 -1.13 1.92
C VAL A 147 -1.32 -2.62 1.70
N ASP A 148 -1.41 -3.41 2.76
CA ASP A 148 -1.00 -4.81 2.80
C ASP A 148 -1.98 -5.66 3.64
N SER A 149 -1.66 -6.94 3.84
CA SER A 149 -2.50 -7.89 4.55
C SER A 149 -1.73 -8.63 5.64
N LEU A 150 -2.38 -8.92 6.78
CA LEU A 150 -1.89 -9.96 7.70
C LEU A 150 -1.72 -11.34 7.00
N GLY A 151 -2.28 -11.49 5.79
CA GLY A 151 -1.95 -12.53 4.83
C GLY A 151 -0.47 -12.67 4.45
N TYR A 152 0.42 -11.71 4.77
CA TYR A 152 1.88 -11.95 4.64
C TYR A 152 2.32 -13.15 5.50
N GLN A 153 1.66 -13.39 6.65
CA GLN A 153 1.94 -14.51 7.55
C GLN A 153 1.71 -15.88 6.91
N LEU A 154 1.10 -15.93 5.72
CA LEU A 154 0.84 -17.14 4.94
C LEU A 154 2.07 -17.65 4.17
N GLY A 155 3.17 -16.90 4.05
CA GLY A 155 4.33 -17.30 3.24
C GLY A 155 5.67 -16.65 3.65
N GLU A 156 6.76 -17.36 3.37
CA GLU A 156 8.13 -16.89 3.60
C GLU A 156 8.80 -16.30 2.33
N THR A 157 10.06 -15.89 2.44
CA THR A 157 10.60 -14.70 1.77
C THR A 157 12.14 -14.82 1.64
N ASN A 158 12.72 -15.24 0.48
CA ASN A 158 14.20 -15.43 0.31
C ASN A 158 14.76 -15.51 -1.15
N VAL A 159 15.52 -14.53 -1.68
CA VAL A 159 16.28 -14.70 -2.95
C VAL A 159 17.51 -15.50 -2.61
N GLU A 160 17.32 -16.80 -2.68
CA GLU A 160 18.15 -17.54 -3.64
C GLU A 160 17.29 -17.98 -4.85
N ASP A 161 15.97 -17.68 -4.83
CA ASP A 161 14.94 -18.15 -5.79
C ASP A 161 13.77 -17.14 -6.02
N ILE A 162 14.04 -15.82 -6.07
CA ILE A 162 13.17 -14.74 -6.62
C ILE A 162 11.65 -14.78 -6.24
N ASN A 163 11.18 -14.25 -5.11
CA ASN A 163 11.75 -13.97 -3.78
C ASN A 163 12.63 -12.72 -3.48
N PHE A 164 13.41 -12.71 -2.38
CA PHE A 164 13.92 -11.53 -1.62
C PHE A 164 15.38 -11.63 -1.00
N LYS A 165 16.48 -11.02 -1.53
CA LYS A 165 17.80 -10.80 -0.80
C LYS A 165 18.76 -9.67 -1.34
N GLU A 166 19.24 -8.74 -0.48
CA GLU A 166 20.29 -7.64 -0.58
C GLU A 166 20.21 -6.54 -1.72
N LYS A 167 20.06 -5.18 -1.70
CA LYS A 167 19.83 -3.95 -0.81
C LYS A 167 19.15 -2.80 -1.61
N GLY A 168 18.29 -1.87 -1.11
CA GLY A 168 17.51 -1.73 0.17
C GLY A 168 17.01 -0.27 0.52
N ILE A 169 15.73 -0.01 0.92
CA ILE A 169 15.11 1.34 1.27
C ILE A 169 13.96 1.28 2.33
N THR A 170 13.66 2.38 3.06
CA THR A 170 12.56 2.53 4.07
C THR A 170 11.13 2.70 3.52
N ALA A 171 10.14 2.02 4.12
CA ALA A 171 8.69 2.19 3.85
C ALA A 171 7.80 2.15 5.13
N LEU A 172 6.53 2.54 5.02
CA LEU A 172 5.48 2.27 6.01
C LEU A 172 4.41 1.35 5.40
N ILE A 173 3.86 0.43 6.21
CA ILE A 173 2.92 -0.59 5.77
C ILE A 173 1.68 -0.56 6.69
N CYS A 174 0.48 -0.78 6.17
CA CYS A 174 -0.71 -0.97 7.00
C CYS A 174 -1.67 -2.05 6.50
N HIS A 175 -2.28 -2.78 7.43
CA HIS A 175 -3.41 -3.65 7.12
C HIS A 175 -4.73 -2.91 7.37
N PRO A 176 -5.60 -2.73 6.35
CA PRO A 176 -6.84 -1.96 6.48
C PRO A 176 -7.99 -2.75 7.14
N GLY A 177 -7.75 -3.95 7.66
CA GLY A 177 -8.80 -4.85 8.15
C GLY A 177 -9.49 -5.63 7.01
N VAL A 178 -10.34 -6.58 7.37
CA VAL A 178 -11.05 -7.42 6.40
C VAL A 178 -12.41 -6.80 6.07
N THR A 179 -12.61 -6.44 4.80
CA THR A 179 -13.89 -5.88 4.33
C THR A 179 -14.35 -6.49 3.00
N LEU A 180 -15.53 -7.10 3.01
CA LEU A 180 -16.19 -7.65 1.82
C LEU A 180 -16.76 -6.54 0.90
N GLU A 181 -16.97 -5.34 1.43
CA GLU A 181 -17.46 -4.17 0.69
C GLU A 181 -16.47 -3.74 -0.43
N SER A 182 -15.17 -3.98 -0.22
CA SER A 182 -14.08 -3.64 -1.17
C SER A 182 -14.15 -4.33 -2.53
N LYS A 183 -15.00 -5.35 -2.68
CA LYS A 183 -15.11 -6.22 -3.87
C LYS A 183 -13.81 -6.95 -4.27
N LEU A 184 -12.75 -6.92 -3.45
CA LEU A 184 -11.45 -7.54 -3.74
C LEU A 184 -11.55 -9.05 -4.08
N LEU A 185 -12.50 -9.77 -3.45
CA LEU A 185 -12.75 -11.19 -3.68
C LEU A 185 -13.64 -11.51 -4.91
N VAL A 186 -14.23 -10.53 -5.60
CA VAL A 186 -15.24 -10.78 -6.67
C VAL A 186 -14.67 -11.56 -7.87
N ASN A 187 -13.36 -11.46 -8.12
CA ASN A 187 -12.66 -12.21 -9.18
C ASN A 187 -11.77 -13.37 -8.64
N SER A 188 -11.93 -13.73 -7.37
CA SER A 188 -11.19 -14.82 -6.72
C SER A 188 -11.66 -16.21 -7.20
N SER A 189 -10.77 -17.20 -7.18
CA SER A 189 -11.17 -18.63 -7.24
C SER A 189 -11.55 -19.21 -5.88
N VAL A 190 -11.24 -18.50 -4.78
CA VAL A 190 -11.32 -19.06 -3.43
C VAL A 190 -12.77 -19.19 -2.98
N ASP A 191 -13.28 -20.42 -3.08
CA ASP A 191 -14.48 -20.87 -2.38
C ASP A 191 -14.20 -21.15 -0.90
N ASN A 192 -15.24 -21.53 -0.15
CA ASN A 192 -15.15 -21.75 1.29
C ASN A 192 -14.21 -22.91 1.67
N GLU A 193 -14.08 -23.93 0.83
CA GLU A 193 -13.18 -25.07 1.06
C GLU A 193 -11.72 -24.65 0.81
N SER A 194 -11.47 -23.97 -0.30
CA SER A 194 -10.17 -23.35 -0.62
C SER A 194 -9.72 -22.36 0.45
N PHE A 195 -10.65 -21.59 1.04
CA PHE A 195 -10.35 -20.66 2.13
C PHE A 195 -10.00 -21.40 3.42
N ALA A 196 -10.70 -22.49 3.73
CA ALA A 196 -10.41 -23.32 4.91
C ALA A 196 -9.04 -24.01 4.78
N ASP A 197 -8.71 -24.57 3.61
CA ASP A 197 -7.40 -25.19 3.35
C ASP A 197 -6.26 -24.16 3.41
N ALA A 198 -6.48 -22.95 2.88
CA ALA A 198 -5.53 -21.84 3.04
C ALA A 198 -5.33 -21.47 4.53
N TYR A 199 -6.39 -21.50 5.35
CA TYR A 199 -6.32 -21.24 6.80
C TYR A 199 -5.63 -22.38 7.56
N VAL A 200 -5.79 -23.64 7.16
CA VAL A 200 -5.05 -24.79 7.71
C VAL A 200 -3.56 -24.69 7.36
N LEU A 201 -3.23 -24.31 6.12
CA LEU A 201 -1.86 -24.04 5.70
C LEU A 201 -1.25 -22.85 6.46
N ALA A 202 -2.06 -21.81 6.72
CA ALA A 202 -1.67 -20.65 7.52
C ALA A 202 -1.24 -21.06 8.92
N ILE A 203 -2.09 -21.79 9.65
CA ILE A 203 -1.81 -22.26 11.02
C ILE A 203 -0.55 -23.14 11.04
N LYS A 204 -0.40 -24.02 10.04
CA LYS A 204 0.80 -24.86 9.90
C LYS A 204 2.09 -24.05 9.66
N ARG A 205 2.03 -22.95 8.91
CA ARG A 205 3.14 -22.02 8.68
C ARG A 205 3.37 -21.06 9.85
N ASN A 206 2.34 -20.80 10.65
CA ASN A 206 2.40 -20.00 11.87
C ASN A 206 2.85 -20.82 13.09
N ASP A 207 3.72 -21.80 12.90
CA ASP A 207 4.27 -22.68 13.96
C ASP A 207 3.20 -23.49 14.73
N GLY A 208 2.04 -23.71 14.11
CA GLY A 208 0.86 -24.34 14.72
C GLY A 208 -0.07 -23.38 15.47
N ASN A 209 0.28 -22.09 15.56
CA ASN A 209 -0.54 -21.09 16.24
C ASN A 209 -1.72 -20.64 15.35
N PRO A 210 -2.90 -20.34 15.93
CA PRO A 210 -3.98 -19.71 15.19
C PRO A 210 -3.53 -18.37 14.61
N LEU A 211 -4.00 -18.01 13.41
CA LEU A 211 -3.90 -16.62 12.95
C LEU A 211 -4.66 -15.70 13.93
N PRO A 212 -4.17 -14.46 14.15
CA PRO A 212 -4.89 -13.50 14.98
C PRO A 212 -6.29 -13.23 14.39
N PRO A 213 -7.34 -13.16 15.22
CA PRO A 213 -8.72 -13.02 14.75
C PRO A 213 -8.88 -11.71 13.99
N GLN A 214 -9.35 -11.81 12.74
CA GLN A 214 -9.55 -10.66 11.87
C GLN A 214 -10.92 -10.00 12.19
N ASN A 215 -10.92 -8.72 12.55
CA ASN A 215 -12.16 -7.97 12.67
C ASN A 215 -12.73 -7.62 11.28
N MET A 216 -14.03 -7.82 11.11
CA MET A 216 -14.78 -7.37 9.95
C MET A 216 -15.02 -5.85 10.06
N VAL A 217 -14.60 -5.10 9.05
CA VAL A 217 -14.69 -3.64 9.02
C VAL A 217 -15.45 -3.12 7.80
N THR A 218 -16.01 -1.92 7.90
CA THR A 218 -16.58 -1.17 6.78
C THR A 218 -15.48 -0.49 5.95
N LEU A 219 -15.78 -0.08 4.71
CA LEU A 219 -14.90 0.75 3.88
C LEU A 219 -14.43 2.02 4.60
N LYS A 220 -15.31 2.63 5.40
CA LYS A 220 -15.01 3.84 6.20
C LYS A 220 -13.94 3.60 7.27
N GLN A 221 -13.96 2.42 7.89
CA GLN A 221 -12.97 2.00 8.88
C GLN A 221 -11.66 1.55 8.23
N ALA A 222 -11.74 0.86 7.09
CA ALA A 222 -10.58 0.50 6.28
C ALA A 222 -9.82 1.74 5.76
N ALA A 223 -10.53 2.73 5.23
CA ALA A 223 -9.98 4.05 4.92
C ALA A 223 -9.44 4.76 6.17
N GLY A 224 -10.08 4.56 7.34
CA GLY A 224 -9.58 5.00 8.64
C GLY A 224 -8.14 4.59 8.90
N VAL A 225 -7.80 3.30 8.79
CA VAL A 225 -6.43 2.82 9.04
C VAL A 225 -5.43 3.36 8.01
N VAL A 226 -5.81 3.46 6.74
CA VAL A 226 -4.96 4.03 5.67
C VAL A 226 -4.67 5.52 5.96
N LEU A 227 -5.70 6.31 6.26
CA LEU A 227 -5.54 7.74 6.54
C LEU A 227 -4.85 8.01 7.88
N PHE A 228 -5.05 7.16 8.89
CA PHE A 228 -4.33 7.27 10.16
C PHE A 228 -2.84 7.02 9.97
N THR A 229 -2.48 6.00 9.20
CA THR A 229 -1.08 5.70 8.81
C THR A 229 -0.47 6.86 8.02
N ALA A 230 -1.21 7.43 7.07
CA ALA A 230 -0.76 8.56 6.27
C ALA A 230 -0.57 9.85 7.10
N LEU A 231 -1.51 10.19 8.00
CA LEU A 231 -1.58 11.54 8.58
C LEU A 231 -1.01 11.65 10.01
N ASN A 232 -1.05 10.59 10.83
CA ASN A 232 -0.65 10.69 12.23
C ASN A 232 0.85 11.05 12.36
N PRO A 233 1.23 12.19 12.99
CA PRO A 233 2.61 12.65 13.05
C PRO A 233 3.55 11.77 13.90
N SER A 234 3.04 10.94 14.82
CA SER A 234 3.88 10.12 15.70
C SER A 234 4.71 9.09 14.93
N PHE A 235 4.14 8.49 13.89
CA PHE A 235 4.76 7.43 13.09
C PHE A 235 6.03 7.86 12.36
N ARG A 236 6.29 9.17 12.19
CA ARG A 236 7.57 9.66 11.65
C ARG A 236 8.78 9.26 12.50
N LYS A 237 8.60 8.94 13.79
CA LYS A 237 9.64 8.40 14.68
C LYS A 237 9.63 6.87 14.81
N ALA A 238 8.60 6.20 14.29
CA ALA A 238 8.44 4.75 14.36
C ALA A 238 8.76 4.05 13.03
N ALA A 239 8.93 4.81 11.93
CA ALA A 239 9.20 4.25 10.61
C ALA A 239 10.57 3.53 10.55
N PRO A 240 10.69 2.35 9.90
CA PRO A 240 9.59 1.57 9.29
C PRO A 240 8.70 0.90 10.34
N ALA A 241 7.39 0.92 10.11
CA ALA A 241 6.38 0.32 10.99
C ALA A 241 5.24 -0.30 10.18
N PHE A 242 4.67 -1.37 10.73
CA PHE A 242 3.43 -1.99 10.26
C PHE A 242 2.28 -1.57 11.18
N ILE A 243 1.20 -1.04 10.61
CA ILE A 243 0.03 -0.52 11.34
C ILE A 243 -1.16 -1.47 11.16
N VAL A 244 -1.76 -1.89 12.28
CA VAL A 244 -2.96 -2.75 12.34
C VAL A 244 -3.92 -2.13 13.35
N GLU A 245 -5.20 -2.02 13.01
CA GLU A 245 -6.27 -1.48 13.90
C GLU A 245 -5.94 -0.12 14.56
N ASN A 246 -5.21 0.74 13.84
CA ASN A 246 -4.72 2.05 14.31
C ASN A 246 -3.66 1.99 15.45
N ALA A 247 -2.96 0.86 15.58
CA ALA A 247 -1.79 0.68 16.45
C ALA A 247 -0.56 0.21 15.67
N ILE A 248 0.65 0.38 16.24
CA ILE A 248 1.86 -0.26 15.73
C ILE A 248 1.79 -1.75 16.11
N TYR A 249 1.84 -2.63 15.11
CA TYR A 249 1.81 -4.07 15.30
C TYR A 249 3.23 -4.60 15.57
N THR A 250 3.44 -5.18 16.75
CA THR A 250 4.77 -5.65 17.20
C THR A 250 4.98 -7.17 17.06
N GLU A 251 3.94 -7.92 16.69
CA GLU A 251 3.96 -9.39 16.55
C GLU A 251 4.30 -9.83 15.10
N THR A 252 5.14 -9.05 14.42
CA THR A 252 5.62 -9.35 13.06
C THR A 252 6.55 -10.56 13.03
N LYS A 253 6.44 -11.41 12.00
CA LYS A 253 7.33 -12.57 11.82
C LYS A 253 8.77 -12.14 11.54
N GLU A 254 9.74 -12.88 12.08
CA GLU A 254 11.18 -12.51 12.04
C GLU A 254 11.71 -12.26 10.61
N TYR A 255 11.26 -13.04 9.61
CA TYR A 255 11.67 -12.85 8.22
C TYR A 255 11.25 -11.51 7.61
N THR A 256 10.25 -10.80 8.15
CA THR A 256 9.87 -9.45 7.69
C THR A 256 10.79 -8.35 8.22
N LEU A 257 11.59 -8.66 9.25
CA LEU A 257 12.59 -7.76 9.85
C LEU A 257 14.02 -8.10 9.42
N ASN A 258 14.19 -9.18 8.64
CA ASN A 258 15.48 -9.59 8.13
C ASN A 258 15.94 -8.61 7.05
N GLU A 259 16.97 -7.80 7.37
CA GLU A 259 17.61 -6.89 6.42
C GLU A 259 18.07 -7.65 5.18
N GLU A 260 18.92 -8.68 5.31
CA GLU A 260 19.47 -9.46 4.18
C GLU A 260 18.36 -9.86 3.20
N THR A 261 17.22 -10.33 3.68
CA THR A 261 16.03 -10.69 2.89
C THR A 261 15.36 -9.49 2.22
N ALA A 262 14.81 -8.55 3.01
CA ALA A 262 14.01 -7.43 2.50
C ALA A 262 14.81 -6.56 1.53
N GLU A 263 16.11 -6.50 1.75
CA GLU A 263 17.02 -5.62 1.07
C GLU A 263 17.07 -5.85 -0.44
N GLY A 264 16.96 -7.07 -0.98
CA GLY A 264 17.18 -7.30 -2.43
C GLY A 264 16.16 -8.20 -3.11
N LEU A 265 15.01 -8.30 -2.47
CA LEU A 265 13.79 -7.95 -3.19
C LEU A 265 14.00 -6.67 -4.03
N TRP A 266 14.75 -5.67 -3.54
CA TRP A 266 15.19 -4.49 -4.31
C TRP A 266 15.97 -4.81 -5.60
N LYS A 267 17.19 -5.38 -5.51
CA LYS A 267 18.02 -5.66 -6.69
C LYS A 267 17.36 -6.65 -7.66
N LEU A 268 16.53 -7.56 -7.14
CA LEU A 268 15.62 -8.32 -7.98
C LEU A 268 14.68 -7.40 -8.76
N SER A 269 13.97 -6.53 -8.05
CA SER A 269 12.95 -5.69 -8.64
C SER A 269 13.54 -4.75 -9.70
N GLU A 270 14.71 -4.19 -9.44
CA GLU A 270 15.53 -3.45 -10.42
C GLU A 270 15.79 -4.29 -11.70
N LYS A 271 16.21 -5.54 -11.53
CA LYS A 271 16.41 -6.50 -12.63
C LYS A 271 15.11 -6.82 -13.38
N LEU A 272 13.97 -6.96 -12.70
CA LEU A 272 12.67 -7.26 -13.30
C LEU A 272 12.05 -6.06 -14.03
N VAL A 273 12.30 -4.83 -13.57
CA VAL A 273 11.79 -3.59 -14.20
C VAL A 273 12.77 -2.98 -15.21
N GLY A 274 13.95 -3.57 -15.35
CA GLY A 274 15.01 -3.17 -16.29
C GLY A 274 15.76 -1.89 -15.92
N GLU A 275 15.75 -1.49 -14.64
CA GLU A 275 16.33 -0.22 -14.19
C GLU A 275 16.84 -0.29 -12.75
N THR A 276 18.08 0.18 -12.52
CA THR A 276 18.69 0.32 -11.20
C THR A 276 18.48 1.72 -10.64
N PHE A 277 18.15 1.82 -9.36
CA PHE A 277 17.77 3.06 -8.69
C PHE A 277 18.85 3.53 -7.71
N VAL A 278 19.44 4.70 -8.00
CA VAL A 278 20.51 5.31 -7.20
C VAL A 278 20.12 6.75 -6.86
N TYR A 279 20.22 7.12 -5.59
CA TYR A 279 19.66 8.33 -4.99
C TYR A 279 20.64 9.04 -4.05
#